data_AF-A0A385Q3L3-F1
#
_entry.id   AF-A0A385Q3L3-F1
#
_cell.length_a   1.000
_cell.length_b   1.000
_cell.length_c   1.000
_cell.angle_alpha   90.00
_cell.angle_beta   90.00
_cell.angle_gamma   90.00
#
_symmetry.space_group_name_H-M   'P 1'
#
loop_
_entity.id
_entity.type
_entity.pdbx_description
1 polymer ?
#
loop_
_entity_poly.entity_id
_entity_poly.type
_entity_poly.pdbx_seq_one_letter_code
_entity_poly.pdbx_strand_id
1 'polypeptide(L)'
;MAKQKDVAINRREYERIKRYDHTQMNNYIRSIYKDGFDSGIEEAKNRNEKKDLNIELIKVELANIKGIGSTKMAQVIKVLEERIG
;
A
#
# COMPACT_ATOMS: atom_id res chain seq x y z
N MET A 1 10.61 -6.49 -8.02
CA MET A 1 10.78 -7.14 -6.71
C MET A 1 11.13 -6.05 -5.71
N ALA A 2 10.37 -5.93 -4.61
CA ALA A 2 10.73 -5.00 -3.55
C ALA A 2 12.15 -5.38 -3.08
N LYS A 3 13.12 -4.48 -3.21
CA LYS A 3 14.44 -4.68 -2.61
C LYS A 3 14.21 -4.74 -1.11
N GLN A 4 14.43 -5.90 -0.52
CA GLN A 4 14.50 -6.04 0.93
C GLN A 4 15.59 -5.05 1.38
N LYS A 5 15.20 -3.99 2.09
CA LYS A 5 16.20 -3.14 2.73
C LYS A 5 16.83 -4.04 3.78
N ASP A 6 18.12 -4.32 3.66
CA ASP A 6 18.89 -4.98 4.71
C ASP A 6 18.83 -4.07 5.94
N VAL A 7 17.88 -4.33 6.84
CA VAL A 7 17.79 -3.65 8.12
C VAL A 7 18.87 -4.26 9.01
N ALA A 8 20.10 -3.81 8.80
CA ALA A 8 21.24 -4.20 9.61
C ALA A 8 21.41 -3.23 10.78
N ILE A 9 21.45 -3.77 11.99
CA ILE A 9 21.71 -3.00 13.20
C ILE A 9 23.16 -2.51 13.16
N ASN A 10 23.37 -1.21 13.34
CA ASN A 10 24.72 -0.64 13.42
C ASN A 10 25.36 -0.92 14.80
N ARG A 11 26.68 -0.74 14.91
CA ARG A 11 27.43 -1.03 16.15
C ARG A 11 26.89 -0.31 17.38
N ARG A 12 26.47 0.96 17.25
CA ARG A 12 25.97 1.77 18.37
C ARG A 12 24.63 1.22 18.87
N GLU A 13 23.78 0.83 17.95
CA GLU A 13 22.44 0.32 18.22
C GLU A 13 22.49 -1.08 18.83
N TYR A 14 23.41 -1.92 18.36
CA TYR A 14 23.74 -3.20 19.00
C TYR A 14 24.15 -3.02 20.46
N GLU A 15 25.09 -2.11 20.73
CA GLU A 15 25.54 -1.84 22.11
C GLU A 15 24.44 -1.28 23.01
N ARG A 16 23.49 -0.52 22.43
CA ARG A 16 22.32 -0.01 23.15
C ARG A 16 21.35 -1.14 23.50
N ILE A 17 20.96 -1.95 22.52
CA ILE A 17 20.00 -3.05 22.70
C ILE A 17 20.53 -4.09 23.70
N LYS A 18 21.85 -4.36 23.66
CA LYS A 18 22.52 -5.27 24.60
C LYS A 18 22.41 -4.83 26.06
N ARG A 19 22.19 -3.54 26.33
CA ARG A 19 22.09 -2.98 27.68
C ARG A 19 20.65 -2.85 28.18
N TYR A 20 19.65 -3.25 27.40
CA TYR A 20 18.26 -3.13 27.81
C TYR A 20 17.92 -4.05 28.99
N ASP A 21 17.17 -3.49 29.95
CA ASP A 21 16.47 -4.28 30.94
C ASP A 21 15.26 -5.03 30.33
N HIS A 22 14.62 -5.91 31.11
CA HIS A 22 13.52 -6.74 30.63
C HIS A 22 12.33 -5.92 30.10
N THR A 23 12.03 -4.78 30.71
CA THR A 23 10.93 -3.90 30.29
C THR A 23 11.29 -3.18 28.99
N GLN A 24 12.51 -2.65 28.91
CA GLN A 24 13.03 -1.99 27.71
C GLN A 24 13.09 -2.95 26.52
N MET A 25 13.53 -4.19 26.74
CA MET A 25 13.56 -5.22 25.70
C MET A 25 12.17 -5.59 25.21
N ASN A 26 11.20 -5.77 26.12
CA ASN A 26 9.81 -6.04 25.74
C ASN A 26 9.19 -4.90 24.91
N ASN A 27 9.49 -3.65 25.27
CA ASN A 27 9.04 -2.50 24.51
C ASN A 27 9.70 -2.42 23.13
N TYR A 28 11.00 -2.73 23.03
CA TYR A 28 11.72 -2.78 21.75
C TYR A 28 11.17 -3.84 20.78
N ILE A 29 10.85 -5.04 21.27
CA ILE A 29 10.24 -6.09 20.43
C ILE A 29 8.86 -5.65 19.95
N ARG A 30 8.04 -5.06 20.83
CA ARG A 30 6.72 -4.53 20.45
C ARG A 30 6.81 -3.43 19.40
N SER A 31 7.79 -2.53 19.52
CA SER A 31 7.97 -1.47 18.53
C SER A 31 8.36 -2.04 17.17
N ILE A 32 9.28 -3.01 17.11
CA ILE A 32 9.64 -3.68 15.84
C ILE A 32 8.41 -4.30 15.18
N TYR A 33 7.59 -5.02 15.95
CA TYR A 33 6.38 -5.64 15.40
C TYR A 33 5.39 -4.59 14.86
N LYS A 34 5.16 -3.52 15.63
CA LYS A 34 4.27 -2.43 15.24
C LYS A 34 4.79 -1.73 13.97
N ASP A 35 6.06 -1.36 13.94
CA ASP A 35 6.68 -0.69 12.80
C ASP A 35 6.61 -1.55 11.53
N GLY A 36 6.83 -2.87 11.67
CA GLY A 36 6.69 -3.82 10.57
C GLY A 36 5.26 -3.94 10.05
N PHE A 37 4.28 -3.98 10.94
CA PHE A 37 2.86 -4.01 10.58
C PHE A 37 2.41 -2.71 9.91
N ASP A 38 2.76 -1.56 10.48
CA ASP A 38 2.42 -0.24 9.95
C ASP A 38 3.08 -0.03 8.57
N SER A 39 4.34 -0.44 8.40
CA SER A 39 5.03 -0.45 7.10
C SER A 39 4.32 -1.34 6.09
N GLY A 40 3.84 -2.51 6.51
CA GLY A 40 3.06 -3.41 5.66
C GLY A 40 1.71 -2.83 5.24
N ILE A 41 1.04 -2.11 6.14
CA ILE A 41 -0.18 -1.36 5.83
C ILE A 41 0.11 -0.23 4.85
N GLU A 42 1.17 0.55 5.05
CA GLU A 42 1.55 1.61 4.12
C GLU A 42 1.92 1.04 2.76
N GLU A 43 2.66 -0.07 2.69
CA GLU A 43 2.96 -0.73 1.42
C GLU A 43 1.69 -1.28 0.76
N ALA A 44 0.75 -1.84 1.54
CA ALA A 44 -0.54 -2.29 1.02
C ALA A 44 -1.38 -1.12 0.51
N LYS A 45 -1.43 0.01 1.24
CA LYS A 45 -2.07 1.24 0.80
C LYS A 45 -1.42 1.78 -0.47
N ASN A 46 -0.09 1.87 -0.54
CA ASN A 46 0.64 2.32 -1.73
C ASN A 46 0.49 1.35 -2.91
N ARG A 47 0.31 0.04 -2.66
CA ARG A 47 -0.04 -0.94 -3.71
C ARG A 47 -1.49 -0.75 -4.20
N ASN A 48 -2.41 -0.46 -3.29
CA ASN A 48 -3.83 -0.20 -3.57
C ASN A 48 -4.09 1.26 -3.99
N GLU A 49 -3.10 2.14 -3.89
CA GLU A 49 -3.06 3.45 -4.56
C GLU A 49 -2.82 3.31 -6.07
N LYS A 50 -2.63 2.08 -6.58
CA LYS A 50 -3.27 1.74 -7.87
C LYS A 50 -4.77 1.85 -7.67
N LYS A 51 -5.26 3.10 -7.72
CA LYS A 51 -6.66 3.54 -7.74
C LYS A 51 -7.58 2.35 -7.57
N ASP A 52 -8.26 2.21 -6.44
CA ASP A 52 -9.53 1.50 -6.45
C ASP A 52 -10.28 2.05 -7.67
N LEU A 53 -10.34 1.24 -8.73
CA LEU A 53 -10.88 1.64 -10.03
C LEU A 53 -12.38 1.65 -9.81
N ASN A 54 -12.85 2.71 -9.16
CA ASN A 54 -14.25 2.91 -8.92
C ASN A 54 -14.88 3.18 -10.28
N ILE A 55 -15.62 2.19 -10.76
CA ILE A 55 -16.28 2.20 -12.06
C ILE A 55 -17.24 3.40 -12.18
N GLU A 56 -17.80 3.88 -11.07
CA GLU A 56 -18.63 5.09 -11.04
C GLU A 56 -17.81 6.37 -11.29
N LEU A 57 -16.63 6.50 -10.68
CA LEU A 57 -15.72 7.61 -10.97
C LEU A 57 -15.27 7.58 -12.44
N ILE A 58 -14.98 6.39 -12.98
CA ILE A 58 -14.61 6.22 -14.39
C ILE A 58 -15.76 6.62 -15.31
N LYS A 59 -17.01 6.28 -14.97
CA LYS A 59 -18.22 6.71 -15.72
C LYS A 59 -18.31 8.24 -15.81
N VAL A 60 -18.12 8.93 -14.69
CA VAL A 60 -18.16 10.40 -14.63
C VAL A 60 -17.05 11.03 -15.47
N GLU A 61 -15.82 10.54 -15.34
CA GLU A 61 -14.68 11.04 -16.11
C GLU A 61 -14.83 10.80 -17.62
N LEU A 62 -15.33 9.62 -18.03
CA LEU A 62 -15.60 9.30 -19.44
C LEU A 62 -16.66 10.21 -20.06
N ALA A 63 -17.65 10.65 -19.28
CA ALA A 63 -18.70 11.55 -19.75
C ALA A 63 -18.18 12.96 -20.08
N ASN A 64 -17.09 13.38 -19.43
CA ASN A 64 -16.46 14.67 -19.66
C ASN A 64 -15.57 14.69 -20.92
N ILE A 65 -15.26 13.53 -21.51
CA ILE A 65 -14.41 13.43 -22.70
C ILE A 65 -15.25 13.62 -23.96
N LYS A 66 -14.98 14.71 -24.68
CA LYS A 66 -15.60 15.00 -25.97
C LYS A 66 -15.34 13.87 -26.98
N GLY A 67 -16.41 13.29 -27.52
CA GLY A 67 -16.34 12.20 -28.52
C GLY A 67 -16.56 10.80 -27.96
N ILE A 68 -16.70 10.64 -26.64
CA ILE A 68 -17.18 9.40 -26.02
C ILE A 68 -18.68 9.51 -25.78
N GLY A 69 -19.46 8.92 -26.69
CA GLY A 69 -20.91 8.78 -26.51
C GLY A 69 -21.27 7.57 -25.63
N SER A 70 -22.56 7.48 -25.27
CA SER A 70 -23.11 6.43 -24.39
C SER A 70 -22.75 5.00 -24.82
N THR A 71 -22.75 4.72 -26.13
CA THR A 71 -22.43 3.38 -26.66
C THR A 71 -20.98 2.97 -26.41
N LYS A 72 -20.01 3.86 -26.67
CA LYS A 72 -18.59 3.59 -26.43
C LYS A 72 -18.30 3.52 -24.93
N MET A 73 -18.95 4.37 -24.14
CA MET A 73 -18.84 4.36 -22.69
C MET A 73 -19.29 3.02 -22.10
N ALA A 74 -20.45 2.50 -22.51
CA ALA A 74 -20.97 1.21 -22.05
C ALA A 74 -20.02 0.04 -22.39
N GLN A 75 -19.40 0.06 -23.57
CA GLN A 75 -18.41 -0.96 -23.96
C GLN A 75 -17.15 -0.91 -23.09
N VAL A 76 -16.62 0.29 -22.81
CA VAL A 76 -15.46 0.48 -21.94
C VAL A 76 -15.75 -0.01 -20.52
N ILE A 77 -16.91 0.36 -19.98
CA ILE A 77 -17.33 -0.06 -18.63
C ILE A 77 -17.47 -1.58 -18.55
N LYS A 78 -18.12 -2.21 -19.54
CA LYS A 78 -18.29 -3.67 -19.58
C LYS A 78 -16.94 -4.40 -19.56
N VAL A 79 -15.97 -3.93 -20.36
CA VAL A 79 -14.62 -4.51 -20.39
C VAL A 79 -13.88 -4.33 -19.06
N LEU A 80 -14.11 -3.22 -18.36
CA LEU A 80 -13.53 -2.98 -17.03
C LEU A 80 -14.18 -3.88 -15.96
N GLU A 81 -15.50 -4.04 -16.00
CA GLU A 81 -16.25 -4.94 -15.10
C GLU A 81 -15.77 -6.40 -15.26
N GLU A 82 -15.54 -6.87 -16.48
CA GLU A 82 -15.04 -8.23 -16.77
C GLU A 82 -13.58 -8.48 -16.35
N ARG A 83 -12.78 -7.43 -16.12
CA ARG A 83 -11.35 -7.54 -15.78
C ARG A 83 -11.03 -7.27 -14.30
N ILE A 84 -11.90 -6.53 -13.62
CA ILE A 84 -11.66 -6.03 -12.26
C ILE A 84 -12.65 -6.64 -11.26
N GLY A 85 -13.86 -7.01 -11.70
CA GLY A 85 -14.81 -7.80 -10.92
C GLY A 85 -14.45 -9.27 -10.87
#